data_AF-A0A3B3ZRV5-F1
#
_entry.id   AF-A0A3B3ZRV5-F1
#
_cell.length_a   1.000
_cell.length_b   1.000
_cell.length_c   1.000
_cell.angle_alpha   90.00
_cell.angle_beta   90.00
_cell.angle_gamma   90.00
#
_symmetry.space_group_name_H-M   'P 1'
#
loop_
_entity.id
_entity.type
_entity.pdbx_description
1 polymer ?
#
loop_
_entity_poly.entity_id
_entity_poly.type
_entity_poly.pdbx_seq_one_letter_code
_entity_poly.pdbx_strand_id
1 'polypeptide(L)' 'MSLFMPQEALRTGEKAEVRFRFIKHPEYLKVGAKMLFREGVTKGIGHVTKLQPVAQYKPSQREEDGA' A
#
# COMPACT_ATOMS: atom_id res chain seq x y z
N MET A 1 4.64 2.21 -6.43
CA MET A 1 3.52 2.16 -5.48
C MET A 1 4.13 2.13 -4.10
N SER A 2 3.89 3.11 -3.23
CA SER A 2 4.49 3.11 -1.89
C SER A 2 3.60 2.35 -0.91
N LEU A 3 4.19 1.51 -0.07
CA LEU A 3 3.51 0.58 0.83
C LEU A 3 3.65 1.05 2.29
N PHE A 4 2.52 1.22 2.98
CA PHE A 4 2.48 1.47 4.43
C PHE A 4 2.02 0.21 5.16
N MET A 5 2.84 -0.28 6.10
CA MET A 5 2.52 -1.37 7.02
C MET A 5 2.78 -0.96 8.47
N PRO A 6 1.83 -1.17 9.39
CA PRO A 6 2.01 -0.82 10.81
C PRO A 6 2.85 -1.85 11.60
N GLN A 7 3.13 -3.04 11.05
CA GLN A 7 3.90 -4.10 11.71
C GLN A 7 5.23 -4.33 10.99
N GLU A 8 6.28 -4.67 11.75
CA GLU A 8 7.63 -4.95 11.28
C GLU A 8 7.63 -6.10 10.25
N ALA A 9 7.69 -5.74 8.96
CA ALA A 9 7.91 -6.62 7.79
C ALA A 9 7.14 -7.96 7.73
N LEU A 10 6.22 -8.10 6.77
CA LEU A 10 5.54 -9.37 6.52
C LEU A 10 6.50 -10.49 6.09
N ARG A 11 6.35 -11.66 6.70
CA ARG A 11 7.00 -12.91 6.25
C ARG A 11 6.12 -13.66 5.26
N THR A 12 6.72 -14.61 4.53
CA THR A 12 6.00 -15.46 3.58
C THR A 12 4.86 -16.22 4.27
N GLY A 13 3.65 -16.12 3.71
CA GLY A 13 2.45 -16.79 4.22
C GLY A 13 1.60 -15.93 5.16
N GLU A 14 2.11 -14.79 5.61
CA GLU A 14 1.36 -13.86 6.44
C GLU A 14 0.39 -13.02 5.61
N LYS A 15 -0.69 -12.59 6.26
CA LYS A 15 -1.69 -11.69 5.70
C LYS A 15 -1.70 -10.41 6.53
N ALA A 16 -1.73 -9.27 5.86
CA ALA A 16 -1.96 -8.00 6.51
C ALA A 16 -2.73 -7.04 5.62
N GLU A 17 -3.30 -6.03 6.26
CA GLU A 17 -3.85 -4.88 5.55
C GLU A 17 -2.72 -3.92 5.19
N VAL A 18 -2.68 -3.57 3.90
CA VAL A 18 -1.62 -2.76 3.31
C VAL A 18 -2.24 -1.56 2.63
N ARG A 19 -1.62 -0.39 2.81
CA ARG A 19 -2.04 0.83 2.11
C ARG A 19 -1.07 1.15 1.00
N PHE A 20 -1.62 1.36 -0.20
CA PHE A 20 -0.89 1.69 -1.40
C PHE A 20 -1.22 3.09 -1.90
N ARG A 21 -0.22 3.77 -2.44
CA ARG A 21 -0.38 5.04 -3.15
C ARG A 21 0.15 4.94 -4.58
N PHE A 22 -0.64 5.44 -5.52
CA PHE A 22 -0.20 5.65 -6.90
C PHE A 22 0.80 6.81 -6.95
N ILE A 23 1.93 6.58 -7.62
CA ILE A 23 3.03 7.57 -7.68
C ILE A 23 2.83 8.54 -8.85
N LYS A 24 2.38 8.04 -10.01
CA LYS A 24 2.32 8.83 -11.25
C LYS A 24 0.95 9.46 -11.48
N HIS A 25 -0.09 8.62 -11.56
CA HIS A 25 -1.44 9.05 -11.84
C HIS A 25 -2.42 8.18 -11.05
N PRO A 26 -3.58 8.73 -10.65
CA PRO A 26 -4.64 7.92 -10.08
C PRO A 26 -5.13 6.90 -11.12
N GLU A 27 -5.32 5.65 -10.70
CA GLU A 27 -5.94 4.62 -11.53
C GLU A 27 -7.33 4.25 -11.00
N TYR A 28 -8.19 3.77 -11.89
CA TYR A 28 -9.50 3.28 -11.50
C TYR A 28 -9.38 1.95 -10.76
N LEU A 29 -9.86 1.92 -9.53
CA LEU A 29 -9.90 0.72 -8.69
C LEU A 29 -11.33 0.49 -8.17
N LYS A 30 -11.64 -0.78 -7.91
CA LYS A 30 -12.90 -1.21 -7.30
C LYS A 30 -12.62 -2.04 -6.06
N VAL A 31 -13.42 -1.86 -5.01
CA VAL A 31 -13.40 -2.76 -3.84
C VAL A 31 -13.67 -4.19 -4.31
N GLY A 32 -12.90 -5.15 -3.78
CA GLY A 32 -12.91 -6.55 -4.17
C GLY A 32 -12.06 -6.88 -5.40
N ALA A 33 -11.52 -5.88 -6.11
CA ALA A 33 -10.60 -6.14 -7.23
C ALA A 33 -9.36 -6.90 -6.72
N LYS A 34 -8.94 -7.92 -7.47
CA LYS A 34 -7.73 -8.69 -7.18
C LYS A 34 -6.51 -7.88 -7.59
N MET A 35 -5.55 -7.77 -6.69
CA MET A 35 -4.33 -6.99 -6.89
C MET A 35 -3.10 -7.89 -6.72
N LEU A 36 -2.15 -7.75 -7.63
CA LEU A 36 -0.79 -8.28 -7.52
C LEU A 36 0.15 -7.08 -7.45
N PHE A 37 1.03 -7.06 -6.45
CA PHE A 37 2.06 -6.02 -6.34
C PHE A 37 3.44 -6.62 -6.19
N ARG A 38 4.44 -5.84 -6.61
CA ARG A 38 5.85 -6.21 -6.55
C ARG A 38 6.69 -5.03 -6.10
N GLU A 39 7.59 -5.32 -5.18
CA GLU A 39 8.62 -4.40 -4.70
C GLU A 39 9.94 -5.17 -4.64
N GLY A 40 10.78 -4.99 -5.66
CA GLY A 40 11.95 -5.83 -5.88
C GLY A 40 11.57 -7.32 -6.00
N VAL A 41 12.09 -8.14 -5.08
CA VAL A 41 11.81 -9.60 -5.00
C VAL A 41 10.53 -9.93 -4.24
N THR A 42 10.00 -8.99 -3.45
CA THR A 42 8.78 -9.17 -2.67
C THR A 42 7.58 -9.15 -3.60
N LYS A 43 6.67 -10.12 -3.41
CA LYS A 43 5.41 -10.22 -4.15
C LYS A 43 4.28 -10.40 -3.16
N GLY A 44 3.15 -9.75 -3.42
CA GLY A 44 1.93 -9.96 -2.66
C GLY A 44 0.71 -10.05 -3.58
N ILE A 45 -0.23 -10.91 -3.20
CA ILE A 45 -1.55 -11.02 -3.83
C ILE A 45 -2.60 -10.72 -2.77
N GLY A 46 -3.59 -9.91 -3.14
CA GLY A 46 -4.69 -9.57 -2.25
C GLY A 46 -5.90 -9.03 -2.99
N HIS A 47 -6.86 -8.52 -2.24
CA HIS A 47 -8.03 -7.84 -2.76
C HIS A 47 -8.09 -6.42 -2.19
N VAL A 48 -8.62 -5.48 -2.96
CA VAL A 48 -8.85 -4.11 -2.49
C VAL A 48 -9.95 -4.13 -1.43
N THR A 49 -9.63 -3.74 -0.20
CA THR A 49 -10.60 -3.66 0.91
C THR A 49 -11.24 -2.29 1.02
N LYS A 50 -10.49 -1.21 0.74
CA LYS A 50 -10.94 0.16 0.87
C LYS A 50 -10.24 1.08 -0.14
N LEU A 51 -10.99 2.03 -0.69
CA LEU A 51 -10.45 3.11 -1.52
C LEU A 51 -10.35 4.38 -0.66
N GLN A 52 -9.21 5.08 -0.73
CA GLN A 52 -9.03 6.37 -0.07
C GLN A 52 -9.08 7.50 -1.11
N PRO A 53 -9.90 8.55 -0.89
CA PRO A 53 -9.91 9.73 -1.75
C PRO A 53 -8.53 10.41 -1.78
N VAL A 54 -8.11 10.87 -2.96
CA VAL A 54 -6.83 11.59 -3.14
C VAL A 54 -6.74 12.82 -2.22
N ALA A 55 -7.86 13.50 -1.98
CA ALA A 55 -7.95 14.67 -1.12
C ALA A 55 -7.72 14.39 0.39
N GLN A 56 -7.79 13.13 0.84
CA GLN A 56 -7.67 12.76 2.25
C GLN A 56 -6.28 12.21 2.62
N TYR A 57 -5.31 12.25 1.70
CA TYR A 57 -3.96 11.81 1.99
C TYR A 57 -3.29 12.75 3.01
N LYS A 58 -3.10 12.25 4.24
CA LYS A 58 -2.19 12.84 5.22
C LYS A 58 -0.93 11.97 5.26
N PRO A 59 0.25 12.47 4.87
CA PRO A 59 1.48 11.71 5.07
C PRO A 59 1.63 11.43 6.57
N SER A 60 1.80 10.16 6.92
CA SER A 60 2.18 9.74 8.27
C SER A 60 3.54 10.35 8.59
N GLN A 61 3.62 11.16 9.66
CA GLN A 61 4.75 11.99 10.09
C GLN A 61 6.02 11.21 10.50
N ARG A 62 6.60 10.38 9.62
CA ARG A 62 7.87 9.66 9.89
C ARG A 62 9.00 9.97 8.90
N GLU A 63 8.82 10.95 8.02
CA GLU A 63 9.86 11.32 7.02
C GLU A 63 10.76 12.51 7.47
N GLU A 64 10.66 13.02 8.71
CA GLU A 64 11.50 14.14 9.18
C GLU A 64 12.75 13.77 10.03
N ASP A 65 12.91 12.52 10.48
CA ASP A 65 14.06 12.13 11.35
C ASP A 65 15.23 11.46 10.59
N GLY A 66 15.61 11.99 9.42
CA GLY A 66 16.63 11.35 8.58
C GLY A 66 17.42 12.29 7.67
N ALA A 67 17.87 13.42 8.21
CA ALA A 67 18.96 14.22 7.64
C ALA A 67 20.25 14.02 8.43
#